data_AF-A0A0F9PEI6-F1
#
_entry.id   AF-A0A0F9PEI6-F1
#
_cell.length_a   1.000
_cell.length_b   1.000
_cell.length_c   1.000
_cell.angle_alpha   90.00
_cell.angle_beta   90.00
_cell.angle_gamma   90.00
#
_symmetry.space_group_name_H-M   'P 1'
#
loop_
_entity.id
_entity.type
_entity.pdbx_description
1 polymer ?
#
loop_
_entity_poly.entity_id
_entity_poly.type
_entity_poly.pdbx_seq_one_letter_code
_entity_poly.pdbx_strand_id
1 'polypeptide(L)' 'MMDWDVRDDTDRGEISGLGVRLSIEIGCPVRYPAYDKGIFECKCGIPFPVFVLKGDRWDEVRRLHKEGKNE' A
#
# COMPACT_ATOMS: atom_id res chain seq x y z
N MET A 1 -30.39 21.13 -11.00
CA MET A 1 -29.18 21.56 -10.29
C MET A 1 -28.60 20.30 -9.69
N MET A 2 -27.64 19.67 -10.36
CA MET A 2 -27.02 18.45 -9.86
C MET A 2 -25.90 18.86 -8.90
N ASP A 3 -26.18 18.80 -7.60
CA ASP A 3 -25.14 18.82 -6.55
C ASP A 3 -24.39 17.48 -6.61
N TRP A 4 -23.42 17.39 -7.52
CA TRP A 4 -22.33 16.43 -7.36
C TRP A 4 -21.35 17.05 -6.37
N ASP A 5 -21.66 16.95 -5.07
CA ASP A 5 -20.65 17.00 -4.02
C ASP A 5 -19.63 15.88 -4.32
N VAL A 6 -18.64 16.18 -5.17
CA VAL A 6 -17.44 15.36 -5.35
C VAL A 6 -16.61 15.53 -4.08
N ARG A 7 -17.06 14.90 -3.01
CA ARG A 7 -16.28 14.76 -1.79
C ARG A 7 -15.51 13.44 -1.92
N ASP A 8 -14.19 13.57 -1.83
CA ASP A 8 -13.29 12.48 -1.45
C ASP A 8 -12.78 11.55 -2.57
N ASP A 9 -12.16 12.10 -3.63
CA ASP A 9 -11.36 11.30 -4.59
C ASP A 9 -9.83 11.44 -4.38
N THR A 10 -9.39 12.41 -3.57
CA THR A 10 -7.97 12.67 -3.35
C THR A 10 -7.25 11.50 -2.67
N ASP A 11 -7.89 10.85 -1.69
CA ASP A 11 -7.28 9.74 -0.94
C ASP A 11 -7.17 8.45 -1.78
N ARG A 12 -8.16 8.19 -2.64
CA ARG A 12 -8.17 7.00 -3.51
C ARG A 12 -7.02 7.00 -4.53
N GLY A 13 -6.74 8.16 -5.14
CA GLY A 13 -5.63 8.29 -6.09
C GLY A 13 -4.27 8.05 -5.44
N GLU A 14 -4.05 8.61 -4.25
CA GLU A 14 -2.80 8.41 -3.50
C GLU A 14 -2.62 6.95 -3.06
N ILE A 15 -3.67 6.33 -2.52
CA ILE A 15 -3.62 4.92 -2.10
C ILE A 15 -3.37 3.99 -3.30
N SER A 16 -4.05 4.20 -4.43
CA SER A 16 -3.77 3.45 -5.65
C SER A 16 -2.31 3.62 -6.11
N GLY A 17 -1.77 4.84 -6.08
CA GLY A 17 -0.37 5.11 -6.42
C GLY A 17 0.62 4.41 -5.49
N LEU A 18 0.36 4.44 -4.17
CA LEU A 18 1.18 3.76 -3.17
C LEU A 18 1.14 2.24 -3.36
N GLY A 19 -0.02 1.66 -3.68
CA GLY A 19 -0.15 0.23 -3.95
C GLY A 19 0.63 -0.21 -5.18
N VAL A 20 0.55 0.56 -6.27
CA VAL A 20 1.32 0.28 -7.50
C VAL A 20 2.82 0.37 -7.22
N ARG A 21 3.28 1.47 -6.58
CA ARG A 21 4.69 1.64 -6.24
C ARG A 21 5.19 0.53 -5.33
N LEU A 22 4.45 0.22 -4.26
CA LEU A 22 4.78 -0.88 -3.35
C LEU A 22 4.94 -2.19 -4.11
N SER A 23 3.98 -2.56 -4.97
CA SER A 23 4.04 -3.80 -5.74
C SER A 23 5.29 -3.89 -6.63
N ILE A 24 5.69 -2.79 -7.25
CA ILE A 24 6.90 -2.69 -8.07
C ILE A 24 8.15 -2.85 -7.19
N GLU A 25 8.22 -2.11 -6.08
CA GLU A 25 9.38 -2.07 -5.19
C GLU A 25 9.69 -3.44 -4.57
N ILE A 26 8.66 -4.18 -4.14
CA ILE A 26 8.84 -5.51 -3.54
C ILE A 26 8.74 -6.66 -4.57
N GLY A 27 8.36 -6.35 -5.81
CA GLY A 27 8.15 -7.35 -6.86
C GLY A 27 7.08 -8.38 -6.51
N CYS A 28 6.07 -8.00 -5.73
CA CYS A 28 5.04 -8.89 -5.19
C CYS A 28 3.65 -8.26 -5.35
N PRO A 29 2.62 -9.03 -5.71
CA PRO A 29 1.25 -8.52 -5.72
C PRO A 29 0.85 -8.03 -4.34
N VAL A 30 0.15 -6.90 -4.27
CA VAL A 30 -0.37 -6.32 -3.03
C VAL A 30 -1.86 -6.10 -3.11
N ARG A 31 -2.52 -6.17 -1.95
CA ARG A 31 -3.94 -5.83 -1.79
C ARG A 31 -4.12 -4.73 -0.74
N TYR A 32 -5.18 -3.96 -0.93
CA TYR A 32 -5.64 -2.93 -0.01
C TYR A 32 -7.18 -2.84 -0.10
N PRO A 33 -7.90 -2.58 1.00
CA PRO A 33 -7.43 -2.65 2.39
C PRO A 33 -7.24 -4.11 2.83
N ALA A 34 -6.26 -4.37 3.69
CA ALA A 34 -6.07 -5.67 4.34
C ALA A 34 -6.63 -5.65 5.78
N TYR A 35 -7.23 -6.76 6.23
CA TYR A 35 -7.79 -6.90 7.59
C TYR A 35 -8.84 -5.84 7.96
N ASP A 36 -9.58 -5.32 6.98
CA ASP A 36 -10.52 -4.20 7.16
C ASP A 36 -9.85 -2.94 7.76
N LYS A 37 -8.51 -2.86 7.65
CA LYS A 37 -7.69 -1.74 8.09
C LYS A 37 -7.05 -1.10 6.86
N GLY A 38 -6.79 0.21 6.94
CA GLY A 38 -6.08 0.97 5.89
C GLY A 38 -4.59 0.59 5.79
N ILE A 39 -4.30 -0.67 5.51
CA ILE A 39 -2.97 -1.29 5.47
C ILE A 39 -2.87 -2.07 4.16
N PHE A 40 -1.70 -2.02 3.52
CA PHE A 40 -1.40 -2.88 2.38
C PHE A 40 -0.90 -4.23 2.86
N GLU A 41 -1.21 -5.30 2.14
CA GLU A 41 -0.63 -6.61 2.40
C GLU A 41 -0.16 -7.21 1.09
N CYS A 42 1.06 -7.76 1.08
CA CYS A 42 1.54 -8.49 -0.09
C CYS A 42 1.03 -9.94 -0.11
N LYS A 43 1.17 -10.62 -1.25
CA LYS A 43 0.82 -12.04 -1.39
C LYS A 43 1.53 -12.96 -0.39
N CYS A 44 2.68 -12.56 0.13
CA CYS A 44 3.41 -13.31 1.16
C CYS A 44 2.82 -13.14 2.57
N GLY A 45 1.74 -12.35 2.75
CA GLY A 45 1.12 -12.11 4.06
C GLY A 45 1.83 -11.05 4.90
N ILE A 46 2.74 -10.27 4.30
CA ILE A 46 3.49 -9.23 5.01
C ILE A 46 2.70 -7.91 4.96
N PRO A 47 2.35 -7.33 6.12
CA PRO A 47 1.61 -6.08 6.19
C PRO A 47 2.52 -4.85 6.07
N PHE A 48 2.10 -3.86 5.27
CA PHE A 48 2.75 -2.58 5.03
C PHE A 48 1.78 -1.43 5.32
N PRO A 49 1.91 -0.75 6.48
CA PRO A 49 1.05 0.38 6.80
C PRO A 49 1.28 1.58 5.86
N VAL A 50 0.20 2.28 5.49
CA VAL A 50 0.24 3.42 4.56
C VAL A 50 1.24 4.50 5.00
N PHE A 51 1.32 4.78 6.29
CA PHE A 51 2.24 5.80 6.84
C PHE A 51 3.72 5.46 6.61
N VAL A 52 4.09 4.16 6.55
CA VAL A 52 5.45 3.72 6.24
C VAL A 52 5.77 4.02 4.77
N LEU A 53 4.80 3.78 3.88
CA LEU A 53 4.95 4.02 2.44
C LEU A 53 5.04 5.52 2.12
N LYS A 54 4.34 6.39 2.86
CA LYS A 54 4.44 7.85 2.73
C LYS A 54 5.79 8.41 3.18
N GLY A 55 6.57 7.67 3.99
CA GLY A 55 7.88 8.09 4.49
C GLY A 55 9.06 7.88 3.53
N ASP A 56 8.80 7.43 2.30
CA ASP A 56 9.78 7.11 1.24
C ASP A 56 10.91 6.14 1.66
N ARG A 57 10.68 5.31 2.70
CA ARG A 57 11.64 4.31 3.20
C ARG A 57 11.63 3.01 2.39
N TRP A 58 11.75 3.12 1.07
CA TRP A 58 11.59 1.98 0.15
C TRP A 58 12.67 0.90 0.33
N ASP A 59 13.89 1.27 0.71
CA ASP A 59 14.93 0.30 1.07
C ASP A 59 14.53 -0.62 2.23
N GLU A 60 13.91 -0.05 3.27
CA GLU A 60 13.43 -0.80 4.43
C GLU A 60 12.24 -1.69 4.06
N VAL A 61 11.31 -1.17 3.25
CA VAL A 61 10.16 -1.94 2.71
C VAL A 61 10.64 -3.17 1.93
N ARG A 62 11.64 -2.99 1.06
CA ARG A 62 12.25 -4.09 0.30
C ARG A 62 12.93 -5.10 1.21
N ARG A 63 13.62 -4.64 2.27
CA ARG A 63 14.27 -5.51 3.24
C ARG A 63 13.26 -6.33 4.02
N LEU A 64 12.23 -5.69 4.57
CA LEU A 64 11.14 -6.34 5.30
C LEU A 64 10.46 -7.44 4.48
N HIS A 65 10.18 -7.17 3.19
CA HIS A 65 9.60 -8.19 2.31
C HIS A 65 10.52 -9.40 2.12
N LYS A 66 11.83 -9.17 1.96
CA LYS A 66 12.82 -10.24 1.78
C LYS A 66 13.01 -11.07 3.06
N GLU A 67 13.08 -10.40 4.22
CA GLU A 67 13.25 -11.04 5.51
C GLU A 67 12.02 -11.88 5.89
N GLY A 68 10.81 -11.31 5.74
CA GLY A 68 9.56 -12.02 6.06
C GLY A 68 9.17 -13.14 5.10
N LYS A 69 9.79 -13.22 3.91
CA LYS A 69 9.57 -14.33 2.96
C LYS A 69 10.30 -15.61 3.37
N ASN A 70 11.28 -15.52 4.26
CA ASN A 70 12.23 -16.59 4.56
C ASN A 70 11.93 -17.36 5.86
N GLU A 71 10.70 -17.24 6.38
CA GLU A 71 10.17 -17.98 7.53
C GLU A 71 9.15 -19.04 7.09
#